data_AF-A0A2E0N626-F1
#
_entry.id   AF-A0A2E0N626-F1
#
_cell.length_a   1.000
_cell.length_b   1.000
_cell.length_c   1.000
_cell.angle_alpha   90.00
_cell.angle_beta   90.00
_cell.angle_gamma   90.00
#
_symmetry.space_group_name_H-M   'P 1'
#
loop_
_entity.id
_entity.type
_entity.pdbx_description
1 polymer ?
#
loop_
_entity_poly.entity_id
_entity_poly.type
_entity_poly.pdbx_seq_one_letter_code
_entity_poly.pdbx_strand_id
1 'polypeptide(L)'
;AALDPTAVGALDAQQMAAFDPAAMAGFDQSKVAALDPTAVGALDAQQMAAFDPAAMAGFDQSKVAALDPTAVGSLDAQQMAAFDPTAMAGFDQNKVAALDPTAMGALDAAQMAAFDPTAMAGFDQSKVAALDPTAVGGLTPDQMKAFDPSAVAGLQKDQVSSLSKDAVGGLSSSQFEALPDAALAGLDRDNLGGLDPLVMGSMTDEVIAKLDPEEVKGLAGDDFSKLATNVDVAKVSNEALENLLPSGWQMDASSGDLTAPPGAKIAFKELTTEPGNDDTSLPPLPDLSKDLAIGGGSGDASVIEGLNKALDAANAGTYEFEQRADGILNVKADGSDDAAAAFIPDTANMVQAPEGAQPGLSVDERGAYVLTTDKGYQIPLLPAIANPDSVQDILPPDSKIEIGSGGQTTISDLGDGRDSPVVGIPSPLTGTSDKDPGAYASGSGSDEIIEIVNQDGTTQVLTPAFKDQEEIETAIKALSDDGDAKLNTDGSVELVYGGQQITLKPHFDVESVSIGINASAGISQEDGKFFFTDSSGNKQELSVVAGG
;
A
#
# COMPACT_ATOMS: atom_id res chain seq x y z
N ALA A 1 -0.81 33.45 45.12
CA ALA A 1 -1.91 32.47 45.01
C ALA A 1 -1.76 31.85 43.63
N ALA A 2 -1.61 30.52 43.55
CA ALA A 2 -1.56 29.85 42.26
C ALA A 2 -2.87 30.16 41.53
N LEU A 3 -2.78 30.69 40.31
CA LEU A 3 -3.95 30.85 39.45
C LEU A 3 -4.51 29.44 39.16
N ASP A 4 -5.79 29.23 39.42
CA ASP A 4 -6.50 28.02 38.99
C ASP A 4 -6.61 28.00 37.46
N PRO A 5 -6.62 26.82 36.79
CA PRO A 5 -6.72 26.74 35.32
C PRO A 5 -7.89 27.54 34.74
N THR A 6 -9.02 27.66 35.44
CA THR A 6 -10.16 28.47 34.98
C THR A 6 -9.80 29.96 34.88
N ALA A 7 -9.02 30.47 35.83
CA ALA A 7 -8.58 31.86 35.83
C ALA A 7 -7.50 32.09 34.77
N VAL A 8 -6.67 31.07 34.50
CA VAL A 8 -5.67 31.10 33.42
C VAL A 8 -6.34 31.14 32.05
N GLY A 9 -7.39 30.35 31.82
CA GLY A 9 -8.12 30.36 30.55
C GLY A 9 -8.88 31.65 30.23
N ALA A 10 -9.03 32.55 31.21
CA ALA A 10 -9.61 33.88 31.00
C ALA A 10 -8.58 34.95 30.60
N LEU A 11 -7.28 34.61 30.55
CA LEU A 11 -6.22 35.53 30.16
C LEU A 11 -6.29 35.84 28.66
N ASP A 12 -6.26 37.12 28.32
CA ASP A 12 -6.18 37.56 26.93
C ASP A 12 -4.72 37.69 26.43
N ALA A 13 -4.56 37.92 25.13
CA ALA A 13 -3.26 38.09 24.48
C ALA A 13 -2.40 39.22 25.10
N GLN A 14 -3.01 40.34 25.47
CA GLN A 14 -2.28 41.48 26.04
C GLN A 14 -1.81 41.17 27.46
N GLN A 15 -2.64 40.48 28.23
CA GLN A 15 -2.29 40.03 29.57
C GLN A 15 -1.17 39.00 29.53
N MET A 16 -1.23 38.03 28.62
CA MET A 16 -0.16 37.03 28.44
C MET A 16 1.17 37.68 28.04
N ALA A 17 1.17 38.58 27.04
CA ALA A 17 2.38 39.29 26.63
C ALA A 17 2.99 40.17 27.73
N ALA A 18 2.20 40.57 28.75
CA ALA A 18 2.67 41.40 29.85
C ALA A 18 3.30 40.61 31.01
N PHE A 19 3.23 39.27 31.01
CA PHE A 19 3.89 38.47 32.05
C PHE A 19 5.41 38.52 31.93
N ASP A 20 6.09 38.59 33.07
CA ASP A 20 7.53 38.36 33.13
C ASP A 20 7.84 36.92 32.70
N PRO A 21 8.84 36.67 31.83
CA PRO A 21 9.22 35.32 31.40
C PRO A 21 9.39 34.33 32.55
N ALA A 22 9.97 34.76 33.68
CA ALA A 22 10.18 33.87 34.83
C ALA A 22 8.88 33.36 35.46
N ALA A 23 7.73 34.00 35.18
CA ALA A 23 6.43 33.53 35.64
C ALA A 23 5.96 32.26 34.91
N MET A 24 6.46 32.00 33.69
CA MET A 24 6.05 30.83 32.90
C MET A 24 6.46 29.51 33.54
N ALA A 25 7.54 29.49 34.33
CA ALA A 25 7.94 28.33 35.13
C ALA A 25 6.88 27.88 36.16
N GLY A 26 5.89 28.73 36.48
CA GLY A 26 4.76 28.39 37.35
C GLY A 26 3.54 27.81 36.64
N PHE A 27 3.57 27.73 35.31
CA PHE A 27 2.50 27.16 34.48
C PHE A 27 2.78 25.67 34.30
N ASP A 28 1.93 24.84 34.90
CA ASP A 28 1.95 23.39 34.68
C ASP A 28 1.08 23.02 33.48
N GLN A 29 1.09 21.74 33.11
CA GLN A 29 0.32 21.17 32.00
C GLN A 29 -1.16 21.61 32.03
N SER A 30 -1.81 21.58 33.20
CA SER A 30 -3.24 21.87 33.32
C SER A 30 -3.56 23.35 33.06
N LYS A 31 -2.64 24.24 33.43
CA LYS A 31 -2.78 25.68 33.17
C LYS A 31 -2.54 26.01 31.71
N VAL A 32 -1.53 25.40 31.09
CA VAL A 32 -1.27 25.56 29.67
C VAL A 32 -2.45 25.03 28.84
N ALA A 33 -2.99 23.86 29.20
CA ALA A 33 -4.14 23.28 28.53
C ALA A 33 -5.39 24.19 28.57
N ALA A 34 -5.53 25.00 29.62
CA ALA A 34 -6.63 25.94 29.79
C ALA A 34 -6.46 27.25 29.02
N LEU A 35 -5.26 27.61 28.55
CA LEU A 35 -5.04 28.86 27.80
C LEU A 35 -5.80 28.85 26.46
N ASP A 36 -6.34 30.02 26.09
CA ASP A 36 -6.88 30.22 24.75
C ASP A 36 -5.74 30.32 23.72
N PRO A 37 -5.86 29.73 22.51
CA PRO A 37 -4.85 29.83 21.47
C PRO A 37 -4.43 31.27 21.13
N THR A 38 -5.35 32.24 21.20
CA THR A 38 -5.03 33.67 20.99
C THR A 38 -4.07 34.19 22.04
N ALA A 39 -4.22 33.74 23.28
CA ALA A 39 -3.37 34.12 24.40
C ALA A 39 -1.97 33.48 24.27
N VAL A 40 -1.93 32.22 23.81
CA VAL A 40 -0.70 31.49 23.47
C VAL A 40 0.06 32.17 22.34
N GLY A 41 -0.63 32.65 21.29
CA GLY A 41 0.01 33.34 20.16
C GLY A 41 0.64 34.69 20.52
N ALA A 42 0.42 35.21 21.72
CA ALA A 42 1.08 36.41 22.23
C ALA A 42 2.36 36.14 23.03
N LEU A 43 2.73 34.87 23.22
CA LEU A 43 3.97 34.49 23.90
C LEU A 43 5.19 34.83 23.05
N ASP A 44 6.17 35.48 23.66
CA ASP A 44 7.47 35.72 23.04
C ASP A 44 8.47 34.57 23.27
N ALA A 45 9.63 34.66 22.63
CA ALA A 45 10.71 33.68 22.76
C ALA A 45 11.25 33.54 24.18
N GLN A 46 11.25 34.59 25.00
CA GLN A 46 11.75 34.49 26.37
C GLN A 46 10.73 33.78 27.26
N GLN A 47 9.45 34.06 27.06
CA GLN A 47 8.35 33.40 27.76
C GLN A 47 8.26 31.92 27.39
N MET A 48 8.36 31.57 26.10
CA MET A 48 8.36 30.17 25.65
C MET A 48 9.54 29.37 26.23
N ALA A 49 10.76 29.91 26.16
CA ALA A 49 11.94 29.26 26.73
C ALA A 49 11.86 29.08 28.27
N ALA A 50 11.00 29.82 28.96
CA ALA A 50 10.90 29.79 30.41
C ALA A 50 9.89 28.77 30.97
N PHE A 51 9.11 28.08 30.12
CA PHE A 51 8.26 26.99 30.57
C PHE A 51 9.07 25.76 31.01
N ASP A 52 8.57 25.08 32.04
CA ASP A 52 9.06 23.74 32.39
C ASP A 52 8.70 22.75 31.27
N PRO A 53 9.58 21.81 30.88
CA PRO A 53 9.27 20.80 29.87
C PRO A 53 7.96 20.06 30.13
N ALA A 54 7.60 19.76 31.39
CA ALA A 54 6.36 19.07 31.72
C ALA A 54 5.09 19.86 31.36
N ALA A 55 5.21 21.18 31.14
CA ALA A 55 4.09 22.01 30.70
C ALA A 55 3.78 21.84 29.20
N MET A 56 4.73 21.34 28.40
CA MET A 56 4.58 21.19 26.94
C MET A 56 3.46 20.22 26.57
N ALA A 57 3.21 19.20 27.40
CA ALA A 57 2.08 18.28 27.26
C ALA A 57 0.70 18.93 27.42
N GLY A 58 0.63 20.24 27.74
CA GLY A 58 -0.60 21.02 27.78
C GLY A 58 -0.89 21.77 26.48
N PHE A 59 0.08 21.84 25.56
CA PHE A 59 -0.12 22.41 24.24
C PHE A 59 -0.78 21.38 23.33
N ASP A 60 -1.90 21.76 22.71
CA ASP A 60 -2.54 20.99 21.65
C ASP A 60 -2.18 21.59 20.28
N GLN A 61 -2.65 20.94 19.21
CA GLN A 61 -2.47 21.39 17.83
C GLN A 61 -2.81 22.87 17.63
N SER A 62 -3.94 23.33 18.17
CA SER A 62 -4.43 24.70 17.97
C SER A 62 -3.55 25.74 18.65
N LYS A 63 -3.01 25.41 19.84
CA LYS A 63 -2.09 26.26 20.59
C LYS A 63 -0.75 26.38 19.90
N VAL A 64 -0.20 25.25 19.44
CA VAL A 64 1.05 25.25 18.66
C VAL A 64 0.87 26.02 17.35
N ALA A 65 -0.25 25.84 16.66
CA ALA A 65 -0.55 26.56 15.42
C ALA A 65 -0.59 28.09 15.62
N ALA A 66 -1.00 28.56 16.80
CA ALA A 66 -1.05 29.97 17.15
C ALA A 66 0.31 30.58 17.54
N LEU A 67 1.32 29.78 17.89
CA LEU A 67 2.64 30.30 18.26
C LEU A 67 3.33 31.00 17.09
N ASP A 68 4.01 32.10 17.40
CA ASP A 68 4.91 32.74 16.44
C ASP A 68 6.17 31.88 16.22
N PRO A 69 6.69 31.76 14.98
CA PRO A 69 7.91 31.01 14.71
C PRO A 69 9.12 31.41 15.57
N THR A 70 9.23 32.69 15.96
CA THR A 70 10.31 33.14 16.84
C THR A 70 10.19 32.58 18.25
N ALA A 71 8.97 32.38 18.74
CA ALA A 71 8.70 31.75 20.02
C ALA A 71 9.01 30.25 19.97
N VAL A 72 8.64 29.59 18.86
CA VAL A 72 8.98 28.18 18.59
C VAL A 72 10.49 27.97 18.52
N GLY A 73 11.24 28.86 17.86
CA GLY A 73 12.70 28.76 17.77
C GLY A 73 13.46 28.90 19.10
N SER A 74 12.76 29.21 20.19
CA SER A 74 13.33 29.25 21.54
C SER A 74 13.24 27.92 22.30
N LEU A 75 12.51 26.94 21.75
CA LEU A 75 12.31 25.64 22.38
C LEU A 75 13.61 24.83 22.41
N ASP A 76 13.89 24.22 23.56
CA ASP A 76 15.01 23.29 23.71
C ASP A 76 14.61 21.83 23.46
N ALA A 77 15.59 20.95 23.46
CA ALA A 77 15.40 19.51 23.29
C ALA A 77 14.44 18.89 24.33
N GLN A 78 14.48 19.33 25.59
CA GLN A 78 13.63 18.75 26.62
C GLN A 78 12.18 19.18 26.46
N GLN A 79 11.96 20.43 26.07
CA GLN A 79 10.63 20.95 25.75
C GLN A 79 10.06 20.28 24.51
N MET A 80 10.86 20.13 23.43
CA MET A 80 10.41 19.43 22.23
C MET A 80 10.00 17.99 22.49
N ALA A 81 10.82 17.24 23.24
CA ALA A 81 10.50 15.85 23.60
C ALA A 81 9.22 15.71 24.46
N ALA A 82 8.80 16.77 25.16
CA ALA A 82 7.69 16.73 26.10
C ALA A 82 6.33 17.09 25.49
N PHE A 83 6.26 17.47 24.21
CA PHE A 83 4.98 17.63 23.53
C PHE A 83 4.27 16.29 23.33
N ASP A 84 2.94 16.31 23.40
CA ASP A 84 2.14 15.19 22.92
C ASP A 84 2.26 15.09 21.38
N PRO A 85 2.34 13.87 20.79
CA PRO A 85 2.42 13.71 19.35
C PRO A 85 1.33 14.46 18.58
N THR A 86 0.11 14.54 19.11
CA THR A 86 -1.01 15.25 18.45
C THR A 86 -0.76 16.75 18.28
N ALA A 87 0.13 17.35 19.06
CA ALA A 87 0.50 18.75 18.94
C ALA A 87 1.40 19.02 17.71
N MET A 88 2.08 17.99 17.18
CA MET A 88 3.01 18.13 16.05
C MET A 88 2.30 18.62 14.77
N ALA A 89 1.03 18.26 14.60
CA ALA A 89 0.18 18.75 13.50
C ALA A 89 -0.07 20.27 13.53
N GLY A 90 0.35 20.98 14.58
CA GLY A 90 0.31 22.45 14.67
C GLY A 90 1.57 23.14 14.17
N PHE A 91 2.66 22.41 13.96
CA PHE A 91 3.91 22.93 13.42
C PHE A 91 3.81 23.00 11.89
N ASP A 92 3.76 24.22 11.35
CA ASP A 92 3.92 24.45 9.92
C ASP A 92 5.40 24.57 9.52
N GLN A 93 5.67 24.66 8.22
CA GLN A 93 7.03 24.79 7.69
C GLN A 93 7.83 25.97 8.28
N ASN A 94 7.19 27.09 8.64
CA ASN A 94 7.91 28.25 9.17
C ASN A 94 8.33 28.01 10.63
N LYS A 95 7.48 27.32 11.40
CA LYS A 95 7.78 26.91 12.78
C LYS A 95 8.90 25.88 12.80
N VAL A 96 8.83 24.87 11.93
CA VAL A 96 9.90 23.87 11.75
C VAL A 96 11.21 24.54 11.32
N ALA A 97 11.16 25.49 10.39
CA ALA A 97 12.35 26.22 9.93
C ALA A 97 13.02 27.03 11.06
N ALA A 98 12.25 27.50 12.03
CA ALA A 98 12.74 28.27 13.17
C ALA A 98 13.36 27.42 14.29
N LEU A 99 13.04 26.11 14.37
CA LEU A 99 13.59 25.20 15.38
C LEU A 99 15.10 24.99 15.20
N ASP A 100 15.80 24.89 16.33
CA ASP A 100 17.21 24.51 16.35
C ASP A 100 17.36 23.00 16.05
N PRO A 101 18.40 22.55 15.33
CA PRO A 101 18.63 21.13 15.08
C PRO A 101 18.70 20.28 16.36
N THR A 102 19.19 20.81 17.47
CA THR A 102 19.23 20.08 18.75
C THR A 102 17.83 19.76 19.29
N ALA A 103 16.84 20.61 18.99
CA ALA A 103 15.46 20.38 19.36
C ALA A 103 14.83 19.25 18.52
N MET A 104 15.24 19.15 17.24
CA MET A 104 14.81 18.06 16.34
C MET A 104 15.34 16.69 16.78
N GLY A 105 16.57 16.63 17.30
CA GLY A 105 17.16 15.39 17.80
C GLY A 105 16.49 14.81 19.05
N ALA A 106 15.50 15.50 19.61
CA ALA A 106 14.74 15.06 20.77
C ALA A 106 13.38 14.44 20.41
N LEU A 107 12.99 14.48 19.13
CA LEU A 107 11.75 13.89 18.65
C LEU A 107 11.79 12.37 18.74
N ASP A 108 10.63 11.75 18.95
CA ASP A 108 10.42 10.31 18.82
C ASP A 108 9.67 9.95 17.52
N ALA A 109 9.48 8.65 17.28
CA ALA A 109 8.79 8.14 16.09
C ALA A 109 7.34 8.62 15.99
N ALA A 110 6.62 8.71 17.12
CA ALA A 110 5.21 9.07 17.12
C ALA A 110 5.03 10.58 16.85
N GLN A 111 5.89 11.41 17.42
CA GLN A 111 5.95 12.84 17.13
C GLN A 111 6.31 13.08 15.66
N MET A 112 7.32 12.37 15.13
CA MET A 112 7.69 12.49 13.71
C MET A 112 6.52 12.11 12.79
N ALA A 113 5.85 10.98 13.05
CA ALA A 113 4.70 10.52 12.27
C ALA A 113 3.51 11.51 12.30
N ALA A 114 3.38 12.30 13.38
CA ALA A 114 2.26 13.19 13.59
C ALA A 114 2.41 14.59 12.97
N PHE A 115 3.57 14.91 12.38
CA PHE A 115 3.69 16.14 11.57
C PHE A 115 2.84 16.04 10.30
N ASP A 116 2.22 17.16 9.94
CA ASP A 116 1.64 17.30 8.61
C ASP A 116 2.76 17.24 7.55
N PRO A 117 2.60 16.52 6.41
CA PRO A 117 3.61 16.44 5.37
C PRO A 117 4.11 17.82 4.90
N THR A 118 3.26 18.85 4.88
CA THR A 118 3.65 20.20 4.47
C THR A 118 4.69 20.85 5.39
N ALA A 119 4.82 20.37 6.63
CA ALA A 119 5.84 20.84 7.57
C ALA A 119 7.26 20.41 7.17
N MET A 120 7.39 19.34 6.37
CA MET A 120 8.71 18.81 5.94
C MET A 120 9.49 19.83 5.10
N ALA A 121 8.80 20.76 4.43
CA ALA A 121 9.42 21.87 3.70
C ALA A 121 10.19 22.87 4.61
N GLY A 122 9.97 22.82 5.93
CA GLY A 122 10.74 23.60 6.90
C GLY A 122 12.06 22.97 7.33
N PHE A 123 12.29 21.70 6.99
CA PHE A 123 13.55 21.03 7.31
C PHE A 123 14.65 21.46 6.36
N ASP A 124 15.88 21.52 6.90
CA ASP A 124 17.09 21.68 6.13
C ASP A 124 18.05 20.51 6.44
N GLN A 125 19.18 20.49 5.73
CA GLN A 125 20.20 19.45 5.88
C GLN A 125 20.65 19.24 7.34
N SER A 126 20.78 20.32 8.12
CA SER A 126 21.27 20.24 9.50
C SER A 126 20.23 19.68 10.45
N LYS A 127 18.95 19.99 10.22
CA LYS A 127 17.83 19.47 11.00
C LYS A 127 17.63 17.98 10.75
N VAL A 128 17.64 17.55 9.49
CA VAL A 128 17.55 16.12 9.12
C VAL A 128 18.74 15.35 9.71
N ALA A 129 19.96 15.88 9.60
CA ALA A 129 21.15 15.25 10.18
C ALA A 129 21.11 15.15 11.71
N ALA A 130 20.28 15.94 12.39
CA ALA A 130 20.16 15.94 13.85
C ALA A 130 19.07 14.97 14.37
N LEU A 131 18.18 14.47 13.52
CA LEU A 131 17.12 13.54 13.92
C LEU A 131 17.71 12.24 14.48
N ASP A 132 17.12 11.71 15.54
CA ASP A 132 17.46 10.37 16.02
C ASP A 132 16.97 9.32 15.01
N PRO A 133 17.71 8.22 14.77
CA PRO A 133 17.26 7.14 13.90
C PRO A 133 15.88 6.58 14.26
N THR A 134 15.52 6.53 15.55
CA THR A 134 14.18 6.10 15.97
C THR A 134 13.08 7.07 15.52
N ALA A 135 13.33 8.38 15.53
CA ALA A 135 12.38 9.36 14.98
C ALA A 135 12.20 9.17 13.47
N VAL A 136 13.30 8.95 12.76
CA VAL A 136 13.31 8.71 11.30
C VAL A 136 12.47 7.47 10.93
N GLY A 137 12.46 6.43 11.77
CA GLY A 137 11.59 5.26 11.56
C GLY A 137 10.10 5.53 11.70
N GLY A 138 9.69 6.70 12.22
CA GLY A 138 8.31 7.17 12.24
C GLY A 138 7.88 7.92 10.97
N LEU A 139 8.78 8.16 10.01
CA LEU A 139 8.43 8.89 8.79
C LEU A 139 7.46 8.09 7.92
N THR A 140 6.48 8.80 7.37
CA THR A 140 5.52 8.24 6.41
C THR A 140 5.97 8.47 4.97
N PRO A 141 5.43 7.73 3.98
CA PRO A 141 5.75 7.94 2.56
C PRO A 141 5.46 9.38 2.11
N ASP A 142 4.35 9.98 2.57
CA ASP A 142 3.97 11.34 2.18
C ASP A 142 4.88 12.40 2.79
N GLN A 143 5.35 12.20 4.02
CA GLN A 143 6.37 13.05 4.62
C GLN A 143 7.70 12.93 3.87
N MET A 144 8.10 11.71 3.50
CA MET A 144 9.29 11.48 2.67
C MET A 144 9.19 12.23 1.33
N LYS A 145 8.05 12.14 0.63
CA LYS A 145 7.79 12.89 -0.61
C LYS A 145 7.86 14.41 -0.43
N ALA A 146 7.50 14.91 0.76
CA ALA A 146 7.40 16.34 1.03
C ALA A 146 8.73 17.02 1.43
N PHE A 147 9.79 16.26 1.72
CA PHE A 147 11.11 16.86 1.97
C PHE A 147 11.69 17.52 0.71
N ASP A 148 12.36 18.65 0.88
CA ASP A 148 13.22 19.17 -0.20
C ASP A 148 14.43 18.22 -0.38
N PRO A 149 14.87 17.92 -1.63
CA PRO A 149 16.06 17.10 -1.86
C PRO A 149 17.31 17.57 -1.10
N SER A 150 17.47 18.88 -0.89
CA SER A 150 18.58 19.43 -0.10
C SER A 150 18.52 19.10 1.39
N ALA A 151 17.32 18.86 1.94
CA ALA A 151 17.16 18.36 3.31
C ALA A 151 17.51 16.88 3.41
N VAL A 152 17.07 16.07 2.42
CA VAL A 152 17.38 14.63 2.31
C VAL A 152 18.90 14.37 2.24
N ALA A 153 19.67 15.30 1.68
CA ALA A 153 21.14 15.26 1.70
C ALA A 153 21.77 15.30 3.12
N GLY A 154 20.95 15.51 4.16
CA GLY A 154 21.35 15.45 5.56
C GLY A 154 21.23 14.07 6.18
N LEU A 155 20.56 13.11 5.52
CA LEU A 155 20.39 11.75 6.02
C LEU A 155 21.74 11.05 6.19
N GLN A 156 21.84 10.27 7.26
CA GLN A 156 23.01 9.48 7.62
C GLN A 156 22.71 7.98 7.48
N LYS A 157 23.76 7.16 7.46
CA LYS A 157 23.66 5.70 7.30
C LYS A 157 22.63 5.08 8.26
N ASP A 158 22.77 5.36 9.56
CA ASP A 158 21.94 4.74 10.61
C ASP A 158 20.48 5.24 10.57
N GLN A 159 20.26 6.45 10.04
CA GLN A 159 18.92 6.99 9.83
C GLN A 159 18.24 6.29 8.65
N VAL A 160 18.97 6.10 7.53
CA VAL A 160 18.43 5.37 6.37
C VAL A 160 18.10 3.92 6.72
N SER A 161 18.95 3.23 7.48
CA SER A 161 18.64 1.86 7.95
C SER A 161 17.44 1.80 8.92
N SER A 162 17.01 2.93 9.46
CA SER A 162 15.83 3.00 10.34
C SER A 162 14.56 3.36 9.58
N LEU A 163 14.65 3.79 8.31
CA LEU A 163 13.47 4.05 7.48
C LEU A 163 12.69 2.75 7.24
N SER A 164 11.36 2.85 7.30
CA SER A 164 10.48 1.77 6.90
C SER A 164 10.54 1.54 5.38
N LYS A 165 10.14 0.35 4.94
CA LYS A 165 9.99 0.01 3.52
C LYS A 165 9.09 1.02 2.79
N ASP A 166 7.97 1.40 3.40
CA ASP A 166 7.03 2.36 2.83
C ASP A 166 7.63 3.77 2.73
N ALA A 167 8.36 4.22 3.77
CA ALA A 167 9.03 5.52 3.75
C ALA A 167 10.06 5.61 2.62
N VAL A 168 10.85 4.54 2.39
CA VAL A 168 11.77 4.45 1.25
C VAL A 168 11.02 4.51 -0.08
N GLY A 169 9.84 3.90 -0.18
CA GLY A 169 8.96 4.03 -1.35
C GLY A 169 8.38 5.43 -1.57
N GLY A 170 8.42 6.28 -0.55
CA GLY A 170 8.09 7.71 -0.67
C GLY A 170 9.20 8.57 -1.30
N LEU A 171 10.41 8.05 -1.52
CA LEU A 171 11.49 8.82 -2.13
C LEU A 171 11.20 9.08 -3.61
N SER A 172 11.30 10.35 -4.02
CA SER A 172 11.38 10.72 -5.43
C SER A 172 12.80 10.49 -5.98
N SER A 173 12.93 10.39 -7.31
CA SER A 173 14.25 10.24 -7.95
C SER A 173 15.21 11.38 -7.60
N SER A 174 14.72 12.63 -7.49
CA SER A 174 15.57 13.78 -7.13
C SER A 174 16.05 13.74 -5.68
N GLN A 175 15.22 13.25 -4.75
CA GLN A 175 15.62 13.05 -3.36
C GLN A 175 16.62 11.89 -3.22
N PHE A 176 16.38 10.80 -3.95
CA PHE A 176 17.30 9.66 -4.00
C PHE A 176 18.67 10.06 -4.57
N GLU A 177 18.70 10.84 -5.66
CA GLU A 177 19.94 11.41 -6.21
C GLU A 177 20.66 12.36 -5.25
N ALA A 178 19.95 12.98 -4.32
CA ALA A 178 20.52 13.87 -3.31
C ALA A 178 21.09 13.13 -2.07
N LEU A 179 20.81 11.83 -1.92
CA LEU A 179 21.35 11.04 -0.82
C LEU A 179 22.89 10.98 -0.88
N PRO A 180 23.59 11.23 0.24
CA PRO A 180 25.03 11.06 0.28
C PRO A 180 25.41 9.58 0.22
N ASP A 181 26.60 9.28 -0.31
CA ASP A 181 27.15 7.91 -0.41
C ASP A 181 27.01 7.09 0.89
N ALA A 182 27.22 7.71 2.05
CA ALA A 182 27.11 7.04 3.34
C ALA A 182 25.67 6.65 3.69
N ALA A 183 24.68 7.44 3.25
CA ALA A 183 23.27 7.17 3.43
C ALA A 183 22.79 6.06 2.47
N LEU A 184 23.27 6.05 1.22
CA LEU A 184 23.00 4.96 0.27
C LEU A 184 23.48 3.59 0.80
N ALA A 185 24.65 3.57 1.46
CA ALA A 185 25.14 2.37 2.13
C ALA A 185 24.32 1.96 3.37
N GLY A 186 23.36 2.79 3.81
CA GLY A 186 22.42 2.49 4.90
C GLY A 186 21.12 1.84 4.42
N LEU A 187 20.87 1.77 3.10
CA LEU A 187 19.79 0.95 2.57
C LEU A 187 20.10 -0.53 2.83
N ASP A 188 19.12 -1.26 3.34
CA ASP A 188 19.29 -2.63 3.79
C ASP A 188 18.19 -3.55 3.24
N ARG A 189 18.28 -4.85 3.55
CA ARG A 189 17.32 -5.84 3.03
C ARG A 189 15.87 -5.61 3.50
N ASP A 190 15.66 -4.85 4.57
CA ASP A 190 14.34 -4.62 5.14
C ASP A 190 13.63 -3.43 4.48
N ASN A 191 14.38 -2.46 3.93
CA ASN A 191 13.80 -1.26 3.31
C ASN A 191 14.05 -1.12 1.80
N LEU A 192 15.10 -1.74 1.24
CA LEU A 192 15.52 -1.53 -0.16
C LEU A 192 14.47 -2.02 -1.17
N GLY A 193 13.71 -3.07 -0.82
CA GLY A 193 12.58 -3.54 -1.65
C GLY A 193 11.43 -2.54 -1.77
N GLY A 194 11.41 -1.51 -0.92
CA GLY A 194 10.40 -0.46 -0.93
C GLY A 194 10.62 0.59 -2.01
N LEU A 195 11.81 0.64 -2.63
CA LEU A 195 12.13 1.64 -3.65
C LEU A 195 11.08 1.67 -4.76
N ASP A 196 10.69 2.88 -5.15
CA ASP A 196 9.78 3.10 -6.27
C ASP A 196 10.46 2.71 -7.60
N PRO A 197 9.74 2.07 -8.55
CA PRO A 197 10.28 1.72 -9.87
C PRO A 197 10.93 2.89 -10.63
N LEU A 198 10.43 4.12 -10.48
CA LEU A 198 11.02 5.31 -11.10
C LEU A 198 12.37 5.66 -10.48
N VAL A 199 12.55 5.44 -9.17
CA VAL A 199 13.85 5.58 -8.50
C VAL A 199 14.81 4.52 -9.02
N MET A 200 14.38 3.25 -9.10
CA MET A 200 15.20 2.16 -9.64
C MET A 200 15.65 2.45 -11.09
N GLY A 201 14.76 2.99 -11.93
CA GLY A 201 15.09 3.40 -13.31
C GLY A 201 16.03 4.62 -13.42
N SER A 202 16.21 5.38 -12.33
CA SER A 202 17.18 6.48 -12.27
C SER A 202 18.59 6.03 -11.89
N MET A 203 18.74 4.83 -11.31
CA MET A 203 20.03 4.32 -10.82
C MET A 203 21.06 4.14 -11.93
N THR A 204 22.33 4.14 -11.52
CA THR A 204 23.51 3.93 -12.37
C THR A 204 24.43 2.88 -11.74
N ASP A 205 25.39 2.37 -12.51
CA ASP A 205 26.46 1.52 -11.98
C ASP A 205 27.16 2.13 -10.76
N GLU A 206 27.32 3.46 -10.71
CA GLU A 206 27.93 4.14 -9.58
C GLU A 206 27.09 3.99 -8.30
N VAL A 207 25.77 4.12 -8.40
CA VAL A 207 24.84 3.92 -7.27
C VAL A 207 24.82 2.46 -6.84
N ILE A 208 24.74 1.53 -7.80
CA ILE A 208 24.75 0.08 -7.51
C ILE A 208 26.00 -0.31 -6.72
N ALA A 209 27.15 0.28 -7.04
CA ALA A 209 28.41 0.04 -6.33
C ALA A 209 28.47 0.64 -4.91
N LYS A 210 27.52 1.49 -4.51
CA LYS A 210 27.43 2.07 -3.14
C LYS A 210 26.52 1.29 -2.21
N LEU A 211 25.64 0.45 -2.75
CA LEU A 211 24.80 -0.43 -1.95
C LEU A 211 25.68 -1.44 -1.20
N ASP A 212 25.23 -1.86 -0.02
CA ASP A 212 25.90 -2.94 0.71
C ASP A 212 25.58 -4.28 0.03
N PRO A 213 26.58 -5.00 -0.54
CA PRO A 213 26.33 -6.23 -1.27
C PRO A 213 25.68 -7.32 -0.41
N GLU A 214 25.93 -7.36 0.89
CA GLU A 214 25.36 -8.38 1.78
C GLU A 214 23.91 -8.08 2.15
N GLU A 215 23.50 -6.82 2.09
CA GLU A 215 22.10 -6.44 2.20
C GLU A 215 21.34 -6.78 0.91
N VAL A 216 21.88 -6.42 -0.26
CA VAL A 216 21.23 -6.74 -1.56
C VAL A 216 21.07 -8.25 -1.77
N LYS A 217 22.10 -9.05 -1.47
CA LYS A 217 22.01 -10.52 -1.55
C LYS A 217 21.03 -11.14 -0.55
N GLY A 218 20.69 -10.39 0.50
CA GLY A 218 19.75 -10.80 1.54
C GLY A 218 18.29 -10.44 1.23
N LEU A 219 18.01 -9.76 0.12
CA LEU A 219 16.66 -9.41 -0.30
C LEU A 219 15.76 -10.63 -0.51
N ALA A 220 14.47 -10.43 -0.29
CA ALA A 220 13.45 -11.34 -0.79
C ALA A 220 13.51 -11.42 -2.34
N GLY A 221 13.08 -12.56 -2.90
CA GLY A 221 13.23 -12.82 -4.34
C GLY A 221 12.47 -11.83 -5.23
N ASP A 222 11.25 -11.47 -4.82
CA ASP A 222 10.42 -10.44 -5.42
C ASP A 222 11.06 -9.06 -5.31
N ASP A 223 11.59 -8.70 -4.15
CA ASP A 223 12.29 -7.42 -3.97
C ASP A 223 13.54 -7.32 -4.86
N PHE A 224 14.34 -8.39 -4.95
CA PHE A 224 15.52 -8.42 -5.82
C PHE A 224 15.14 -8.36 -7.30
N SER A 225 14.15 -9.14 -7.72
CA SER A 225 13.69 -9.12 -9.11
C SER A 225 13.00 -7.81 -9.50
N LYS A 226 12.27 -7.17 -8.58
CA LYS A 226 11.76 -5.81 -8.76
C LYS A 226 12.89 -4.82 -9.02
N LEU A 227 13.95 -4.85 -8.19
CA LEU A 227 15.16 -4.05 -8.41
C LEU A 227 15.75 -4.33 -9.79
N ALA A 228 16.05 -5.58 -10.09
CA ALA A 228 16.73 -5.97 -11.32
C ALA A 228 15.92 -5.66 -12.59
N THR A 229 14.59 -5.80 -12.56
CA THR A 229 13.73 -5.58 -13.74
C THR A 229 13.37 -4.10 -13.97
N ASN A 230 13.52 -3.24 -12.96
CA ASN A 230 13.21 -1.81 -13.08
C ASN A 230 14.42 -0.89 -13.30
N VAL A 231 15.66 -1.39 -13.22
CA VAL A 231 16.83 -0.57 -13.62
C VAL A 231 16.83 -0.23 -15.11
N ASP A 232 17.48 0.89 -15.45
CA ASP A 232 17.74 1.25 -16.84
C ASP A 232 19.01 0.55 -17.35
N VAL A 233 18.85 -0.40 -18.27
CA VAL A 233 19.95 -1.16 -18.92
C VAL A 233 20.94 -0.28 -19.69
N ALA A 234 20.60 0.98 -20.00
CA ALA A 234 21.54 1.93 -20.57
C ALA A 234 22.49 2.54 -19.52
N LYS A 235 22.16 2.44 -18.23
CA LYS A 235 22.89 3.04 -17.10
C LYS A 235 23.46 2.02 -16.13
N VAL A 236 22.86 0.83 -16.07
CA VAL A 236 23.26 -0.27 -15.21
C VAL A 236 23.69 -1.45 -16.08
N SER A 237 24.93 -1.89 -15.90
CA SER A 237 25.52 -3.03 -16.60
C SER A 237 25.16 -4.35 -15.92
N ASN A 238 25.14 -5.43 -16.71
CA ASN A 238 24.96 -6.78 -16.16
C ASN A 238 26.04 -7.09 -15.10
N GLU A 239 27.29 -6.69 -15.34
CA GLU A 239 28.41 -6.93 -14.41
C GLU A 239 28.18 -6.28 -13.02
N ALA A 240 27.51 -5.13 -12.97
CA ALA A 240 27.20 -4.45 -11.71
C ALA A 240 26.23 -5.26 -10.84
N LEU A 241 25.23 -5.89 -11.46
CA LEU A 241 24.23 -6.71 -10.76
C LEU A 241 24.67 -8.16 -10.52
N GLU A 242 25.59 -8.71 -11.32
CA GLU A 242 26.06 -10.10 -11.19
C GLU A 242 26.63 -10.38 -9.79
N ASN A 243 27.35 -9.41 -9.22
CA ASN A 243 27.95 -9.52 -7.90
C ASN A 243 26.95 -9.39 -6.73
N LEU A 244 25.71 -9.02 -7.02
CA LEU A 244 24.65 -8.74 -6.06
C LEU A 244 23.55 -9.82 -6.06
N LEU A 245 23.67 -10.86 -6.89
CA LEU A 245 22.68 -11.94 -6.97
C LEU A 245 22.46 -12.62 -5.60
N PRO A 246 21.21 -12.69 -5.12
CA PRO A 246 20.87 -13.46 -3.93
C PRO A 246 21.20 -14.94 -4.09
N SER A 247 21.27 -15.65 -2.97
CA SER A 247 21.59 -17.08 -2.99
C SER A 247 20.64 -17.88 -3.88
N GLY A 248 21.19 -18.62 -4.83
CA GLY A 248 20.45 -19.48 -5.75
C GLY A 248 19.95 -18.79 -7.03
N TRP A 249 20.01 -17.46 -7.10
CA TRP A 249 19.77 -16.72 -8.32
C TRP A 249 20.97 -16.87 -9.27
N GLN A 250 20.67 -16.93 -10.56
CA GLN A 250 21.66 -16.99 -11.63
C GLN A 250 21.33 -15.93 -12.67
N MET A 251 22.36 -15.52 -13.42
CA MET A 251 22.21 -14.58 -14.52
C MET A 251 23.08 -14.99 -15.70
N ASP A 252 22.53 -14.89 -16.91
CA ASP A 252 23.36 -14.91 -18.10
C ASP A 252 24.03 -13.55 -18.26
N ALA A 253 25.36 -13.50 -18.12
CA ALA A 253 26.10 -12.25 -18.16
C ALA A 253 25.98 -11.51 -19.51
N SER A 254 25.65 -12.21 -20.60
CA SER A 254 25.58 -11.62 -21.94
C SER A 254 24.20 -11.05 -22.27
N SER A 255 23.12 -11.73 -21.90
CA SER A 255 21.75 -11.28 -22.15
C SER A 255 21.16 -10.50 -20.97
N GLY A 256 21.66 -10.70 -19.75
CA GLY A 256 21.06 -10.17 -18.52
C GLY A 256 19.82 -10.96 -18.08
N ASP A 257 19.55 -12.12 -18.69
CA ASP A 257 18.43 -12.98 -18.32
C ASP A 257 18.68 -13.56 -16.92
N LEU A 258 17.65 -13.51 -16.08
CA LEU A 258 17.71 -13.99 -14.70
C LEU A 258 17.03 -15.35 -14.59
N THR A 259 17.59 -16.21 -13.75
CA THR A 259 16.96 -17.47 -13.34
C THR A 259 16.85 -17.48 -11.83
N ALA A 260 15.62 -17.47 -11.34
CA ALA A 260 15.34 -17.58 -9.92
C ALA A 260 15.43 -19.04 -9.45
N PRO A 261 15.78 -19.31 -8.18
CA PRO A 261 15.71 -20.67 -7.65
C PRO A 261 14.25 -21.13 -7.49
N PRO A 262 13.97 -22.45 -7.59
CA PRO A 262 12.61 -22.96 -7.43
C PRO A 262 11.93 -22.49 -6.14
N GLY A 263 10.69 -22.02 -6.25
CA GLY A 263 9.88 -21.49 -5.15
C GLY A 263 10.18 -20.03 -4.77
N ALA A 264 11.18 -19.37 -5.38
CA ALA A 264 11.41 -17.96 -5.15
C ALA A 264 10.24 -17.11 -5.66
N LYS A 265 9.83 -16.12 -4.87
CA LYS A 265 8.94 -15.05 -5.33
C LYS A 265 9.63 -14.26 -6.45
N ILE A 266 8.86 -13.85 -7.44
CA ILE A 266 9.36 -13.07 -8.58
C ILE A 266 8.43 -11.90 -8.85
N ALA A 267 9.02 -10.75 -9.16
CA ALA A 267 8.35 -9.55 -9.63
C ALA A 267 8.94 -9.18 -10.99
N PHE A 268 8.06 -8.85 -11.93
CA PHE A 268 8.46 -8.34 -13.24
C PHE A 268 8.46 -6.82 -13.21
N LYS A 269 8.99 -6.22 -14.27
CA LYS A 269 8.91 -4.78 -14.48
C LYS A 269 7.45 -4.33 -14.41
N GLU A 270 7.16 -3.24 -13.71
CA GLU A 270 5.81 -2.70 -13.65
C GLU A 270 5.50 -1.88 -14.91
N LEU A 271 4.24 -1.92 -15.35
CA LEU A 271 3.75 -1.07 -16.44
C LEU A 271 3.65 0.39 -15.96
N THR A 272 4.19 1.32 -16.75
CA THR A 272 4.15 2.76 -16.44
C THR A 272 2.92 3.45 -17.06
N THR A 273 1.78 2.77 -17.08
CA THR A 273 0.58 3.22 -17.81
C THR A 273 -0.59 3.34 -16.87
N GLU A 274 -1.21 4.51 -16.87
CA GLU A 274 -2.47 4.77 -16.16
C GLU A 274 -3.66 4.19 -16.94
N PRO A 275 -4.77 3.89 -16.27
CA PRO A 275 -6.05 3.63 -16.91
C PRO A 275 -6.43 4.73 -17.90
N GLY A 276 -7.22 4.40 -18.92
CA GLY A 276 -7.67 5.37 -19.92
C GLY A 276 -8.67 6.40 -19.39
N ASN A 277 -9.22 6.17 -18.19
CA ASN A 277 -10.21 7.00 -17.53
C ASN A 277 -9.80 7.30 -16.07
N ASP A 278 -9.94 8.56 -15.64
CA ASP A 278 -9.61 9.03 -14.28
C ASP A 278 -10.48 8.39 -13.17
N ASP A 279 -11.64 7.82 -13.54
CA ASP A 279 -12.55 7.12 -12.63
C ASP A 279 -12.34 5.60 -12.60
N THR A 280 -11.34 5.09 -13.33
CA THR A 280 -10.86 3.70 -13.25
C THR A 280 -9.56 3.67 -12.45
N SER A 281 -9.43 2.72 -11.52
CA SER A 281 -8.17 2.43 -10.84
C SER A 281 -7.81 0.95 -10.96
N LEU A 282 -6.53 0.67 -11.21
CA LEU A 282 -5.94 -0.66 -11.28
C LEU A 282 -4.80 -0.77 -10.26
N PRO A 283 -4.48 -1.98 -9.76
CA PRO A 283 -3.28 -2.16 -8.97
C PRO A 283 -2.04 -2.04 -9.87
N PRO A 284 -0.82 -1.91 -9.33
CA PRO A 284 0.39 -2.05 -10.12
C PRO A 284 0.45 -3.42 -10.81
N LEU A 285 0.52 -3.42 -12.14
CA LEU A 285 0.52 -4.64 -12.95
C LEU A 285 1.87 -4.86 -13.66
N PRO A 286 2.30 -6.13 -13.80
CA PRO A 286 3.56 -6.47 -14.43
C PRO A 286 3.49 -6.33 -15.95
N ASP A 287 4.57 -5.86 -16.57
CA ASP A 287 4.80 -5.90 -18.01
C ASP A 287 5.22 -7.31 -18.43
N LEU A 288 4.25 -8.13 -18.80
CA LEU A 288 4.46 -9.51 -19.25
C LEU A 288 4.86 -9.60 -20.73
N SER A 289 4.85 -8.47 -21.44
CA SER A 289 5.52 -8.37 -22.75
C SER A 289 7.04 -8.49 -22.62
N LYS A 290 7.55 -8.35 -21.39
CA LYS A 290 8.94 -8.51 -21.00
C LYS A 290 9.16 -9.82 -20.27
N ASP A 291 10.42 -10.20 -20.15
CA ASP A 291 10.84 -11.39 -19.43
C ASP A 291 11.61 -11.01 -18.15
N LEU A 292 11.89 -11.99 -17.31
CA LEU A 292 12.69 -11.82 -16.10
C LEU A 292 14.16 -11.62 -16.46
N ALA A 293 14.53 -10.37 -16.72
CA ALA A 293 15.87 -9.96 -17.09
C ALA A 293 16.16 -8.55 -16.57
N ILE A 294 17.43 -8.16 -16.57
CA ILE A 294 17.82 -6.80 -16.19
C ILE A 294 17.07 -5.76 -17.04
N GLY A 295 16.44 -4.80 -16.38
CA GLY A 295 15.59 -3.76 -16.97
C GLY A 295 14.36 -4.25 -17.74
N GLY A 296 13.98 -5.52 -17.56
CA GLY A 296 12.92 -6.21 -18.31
C GLY A 296 13.40 -6.85 -19.63
N GLY A 297 14.69 -6.75 -19.96
CA GLY A 297 15.31 -7.42 -21.10
C GLY A 297 14.77 -7.06 -22.49
N SER A 298 15.49 -7.54 -23.50
CA SER A 298 15.12 -7.45 -24.92
C SER A 298 15.02 -8.84 -25.57
N GLY A 299 14.83 -9.89 -24.78
CA GLY A 299 14.77 -11.27 -25.27
C GLY A 299 13.66 -11.47 -26.30
N ASP A 300 13.89 -12.38 -27.25
CA ASP A 300 12.96 -12.65 -28.35
C ASP A 300 11.61 -13.26 -27.88
N ALA A 301 11.53 -13.74 -26.62
CA ALA A 301 10.36 -14.42 -26.07
C ALA A 301 9.88 -13.78 -24.75
N SER A 302 8.71 -13.16 -24.80
CA SER A 302 8.01 -12.56 -23.67
C SER A 302 7.40 -13.60 -22.73
N VAL A 303 6.99 -13.20 -21.52
CA VAL A 303 6.19 -14.06 -20.65
C VAL A 303 4.87 -14.46 -21.33
N ILE A 304 4.27 -13.55 -22.12
CA ILE A 304 3.08 -13.87 -22.93
C ILE A 304 3.32 -15.05 -23.89
N GLU A 305 4.46 -15.12 -24.57
CA GLU A 305 4.78 -16.28 -25.42
C GLU A 305 4.83 -17.58 -24.61
N GLY A 306 5.42 -17.54 -23.41
CA GLY A 306 5.46 -18.67 -22.48
C GLY A 306 4.08 -19.08 -21.97
N LEU A 307 3.19 -18.12 -21.70
CA LEU A 307 1.80 -18.38 -21.34
C LEU A 307 1.03 -19.04 -22.49
N ASN A 308 1.23 -18.59 -23.72
CA ASN A 308 0.60 -19.18 -24.91
C ASN A 308 1.08 -20.62 -25.14
N LYS A 309 2.37 -20.90 -24.96
CA LYS A 309 2.88 -22.28 -24.97
C LYS A 309 2.28 -23.14 -23.85
N ALA A 310 2.00 -22.56 -22.68
CA ALA A 310 1.34 -23.27 -21.59
C ALA A 310 -0.12 -23.62 -21.94
N LEU A 311 -0.84 -22.73 -22.62
CA LEU A 311 -2.17 -23.04 -23.18
C LEU A 311 -2.11 -24.17 -24.20
N ASP A 312 -1.16 -24.11 -25.14
CA ASP A 312 -0.96 -25.17 -26.12
C ASP A 312 -0.66 -26.52 -25.46
N ALA A 313 0.20 -26.53 -24.44
CA ALA A 313 0.52 -27.72 -23.66
C ALA A 313 -0.71 -28.28 -22.91
N ALA A 314 -1.63 -27.40 -22.49
CA ALA A 314 -2.92 -27.77 -21.91
C ALA A 314 -3.96 -28.24 -22.94
N ASN A 315 -3.62 -28.28 -24.24
CA ASN A 315 -4.52 -28.51 -25.37
C ASN A 315 -5.64 -27.45 -25.47
N ALA A 316 -5.36 -26.22 -25.04
CA ALA A 316 -6.23 -25.07 -25.18
C ALA A 316 -5.93 -24.24 -26.45
N GLY A 317 -5.14 -24.76 -27.40
CA GLY A 317 -4.57 -24.07 -28.58
C GLY A 317 -5.56 -23.50 -29.61
N THR A 318 -6.82 -23.29 -29.22
CA THR A 318 -7.75 -22.34 -29.83
C THR A 318 -7.75 -21.00 -29.11
N TYR A 319 -6.95 -20.82 -28.06
CA TYR A 319 -6.92 -19.62 -27.24
C TYR A 319 -5.51 -19.06 -27.11
N GLU A 320 -5.41 -17.74 -27.05
CA GLU A 320 -4.16 -17.02 -26.81
C GLU A 320 -4.35 -15.89 -25.79
N PHE A 321 -3.30 -15.61 -25.02
CA PHE A 321 -3.18 -14.46 -24.17
C PHE A 321 -2.69 -13.25 -24.97
N GLU A 322 -3.33 -12.13 -24.69
CA GLU A 322 -2.90 -10.79 -25.07
C GLU A 322 -2.92 -9.91 -23.83
N GLN A 323 -1.80 -9.26 -23.53
CA GLN A 323 -1.78 -8.22 -22.50
C GLN A 323 -2.20 -6.90 -23.11
N ARG A 324 -3.24 -6.30 -22.52
CA ARG A 324 -3.68 -4.95 -22.85
C ARG A 324 -2.64 -3.92 -22.40
N ALA A 325 -2.78 -2.70 -22.92
CA ALA A 325 -1.91 -1.59 -22.54
C ALA A 325 -2.00 -1.22 -21.05
N ASP A 326 -3.14 -1.50 -20.40
CA ASP A 326 -3.37 -1.28 -18.98
C ASP A 326 -2.92 -2.47 -18.10
N GLY A 327 -2.38 -3.54 -18.70
CA GLY A 327 -1.83 -4.71 -18.00
C GLY A 327 -2.78 -5.88 -17.82
N ILE A 328 -4.08 -5.69 -18.06
CA ILE A 328 -5.06 -6.79 -18.00
C ILE A 328 -4.75 -7.83 -19.09
N LEU A 329 -4.78 -9.10 -18.72
CA LEU A 329 -4.59 -10.23 -19.61
C LEU A 329 -5.93 -10.70 -20.16
N ASN A 330 -6.14 -10.48 -21.45
CA ASN A 330 -7.27 -11.05 -22.18
C ASN A 330 -6.88 -12.41 -22.75
N VAL A 331 -7.81 -13.36 -22.69
CA VAL A 331 -7.76 -14.61 -23.45
C VAL A 331 -8.66 -14.47 -24.65
N LYS A 332 -8.15 -14.63 -25.86
CA LYS A 332 -8.92 -14.57 -27.11
C LYS A 332 -8.99 -15.93 -27.77
N ALA A 333 -10.12 -16.23 -28.41
CA ALA A 333 -10.20 -17.39 -29.28
C ALA A 333 -9.55 -17.09 -30.63
N ASP A 334 -8.95 -18.10 -31.27
CA ASP A 334 -8.30 -17.98 -32.59
C ASP A 334 -9.27 -17.38 -33.61
N GLY A 335 -8.85 -16.25 -34.21
CA GLY A 335 -9.64 -15.49 -35.18
C GLY A 335 -10.78 -14.64 -34.59
N SER A 336 -10.86 -14.48 -33.26
CA SER A 336 -11.79 -13.58 -32.58
C SER A 336 -11.10 -12.29 -32.14
N ASP A 337 -11.72 -11.14 -32.43
CA ASP A 337 -11.28 -9.85 -31.87
C ASP A 337 -11.75 -9.69 -30.41
N ASP A 338 -12.83 -10.38 -30.03
CA ASP A 338 -13.44 -10.31 -28.70
C ASP A 338 -12.71 -11.22 -27.70
N ALA A 339 -12.54 -10.71 -26.48
CA ALA A 339 -12.03 -11.50 -25.37
C ALA A 339 -13.03 -12.61 -25.00
N ALA A 340 -12.51 -13.79 -24.68
CA ALA A 340 -13.25 -14.92 -24.13
C ALA A 340 -13.11 -15.03 -22.61
N ALA A 341 -12.07 -14.43 -22.03
CA ALA A 341 -11.92 -14.20 -20.60
C ALA A 341 -10.93 -13.06 -20.35
N ALA A 342 -10.93 -12.51 -19.14
CA ALA A 342 -9.97 -11.49 -18.73
C ALA A 342 -9.51 -11.72 -17.29
N PHE A 343 -8.24 -11.44 -17.06
CA PHE A 343 -7.56 -11.71 -15.80
C PHE A 343 -6.57 -10.61 -15.45
N ILE A 344 -6.33 -10.42 -14.16
CA ILE A 344 -5.13 -9.76 -13.67
C ILE A 344 -4.12 -10.81 -13.15
N PRO A 345 -2.82 -10.62 -13.35
CA PRO A 345 -1.79 -11.39 -12.67
C PRO A 345 -1.80 -11.12 -11.16
N ASP A 346 -1.76 -12.18 -10.36
CA ASP A 346 -1.59 -12.08 -8.90
C ASP A 346 -0.11 -11.88 -8.57
N THR A 347 0.33 -10.62 -8.58
CA THR A 347 1.73 -10.23 -8.40
C THR A 347 2.32 -10.72 -7.08
N ALA A 348 1.50 -10.79 -6.01
CA ALA A 348 1.93 -11.27 -4.71
C ALA A 348 2.25 -12.78 -4.70
N ASN A 349 1.69 -13.56 -5.63
CA ASN A 349 1.80 -15.02 -5.65
C ASN A 349 2.57 -15.58 -6.85
N MET A 350 3.18 -14.71 -7.66
CA MET A 350 4.08 -15.12 -8.72
C MET A 350 5.37 -15.73 -8.15
N VAL A 351 5.71 -16.94 -8.62
CA VAL A 351 6.88 -17.68 -8.15
C VAL A 351 7.58 -18.41 -9.29
N GLN A 352 8.85 -18.74 -9.10
CA GLN A 352 9.51 -19.76 -9.89
C GLN A 352 8.96 -21.14 -9.53
N ALA A 353 8.54 -21.90 -10.52
CA ALA A 353 8.01 -23.24 -10.37
C ALA A 353 9.02 -24.20 -9.72
N PRO A 354 8.53 -25.25 -9.03
CA PRO A 354 9.38 -26.37 -8.61
C PRO A 354 10.17 -26.96 -9.78
N GLU A 355 11.37 -27.48 -9.48
CA GLU A 355 12.21 -28.14 -10.49
C GLU A 355 11.44 -29.29 -11.17
N GLY A 356 11.44 -29.29 -12.51
CA GLY A 356 10.75 -30.30 -13.32
C GLY A 356 9.25 -30.08 -13.51
N ALA A 357 8.68 -28.97 -13.00
CA ALA A 357 7.33 -28.57 -13.33
C ALA A 357 7.15 -28.50 -14.86
N GLN A 358 6.06 -29.08 -15.34
CA GLN A 358 5.74 -29.06 -16.76
C GLN A 358 4.92 -27.82 -17.09
N PRO A 359 5.11 -27.21 -18.27
CA PRO A 359 4.29 -26.09 -18.69
C PRO A 359 2.82 -26.53 -18.81
N GLY A 360 1.90 -25.65 -18.43
CA GLY A 360 0.48 -25.96 -18.47
C GLY A 360 -0.36 -25.16 -17.50
N LEU A 361 -1.64 -25.53 -17.43
CA LEU A 361 -2.64 -24.92 -16.58
C LEU A 361 -2.94 -25.81 -15.37
N SER A 362 -3.05 -25.20 -14.21
CA SER A 362 -3.49 -25.82 -12.97
C SER A 362 -4.42 -24.87 -12.21
N VAL A 363 -4.95 -25.32 -11.08
CA VAL A 363 -5.73 -24.50 -10.16
C VAL A 363 -5.08 -24.63 -8.79
N ASP A 364 -4.81 -23.51 -8.12
CA ASP A 364 -4.24 -23.52 -6.78
C ASP A 364 -5.31 -23.79 -5.70
N GLU A 365 -4.88 -23.83 -4.44
CA GLU A 365 -5.76 -24.04 -3.29
C GLU A 365 -6.78 -22.92 -3.05
N ARG A 366 -6.58 -21.75 -3.68
CA ARG A 366 -7.51 -20.61 -3.63
C ARG A 366 -8.54 -20.65 -4.76
N GLY A 367 -8.39 -21.60 -5.69
CA GLY A 367 -9.22 -21.68 -6.89
C GLY A 367 -8.76 -20.76 -8.02
N ALA A 368 -7.60 -20.12 -7.90
CA ALA A 368 -7.04 -19.28 -8.95
C ALA A 368 -6.43 -20.14 -10.06
N TYR A 369 -6.56 -19.69 -11.31
CA TYR A 369 -5.92 -20.35 -12.45
C TYR A 369 -4.43 -20.10 -12.40
N VAL A 370 -3.60 -21.14 -12.30
CA VAL A 370 -2.14 -20.98 -12.30
C VAL A 370 -1.57 -21.52 -13.60
N LEU A 371 -0.96 -20.63 -14.37
CA LEU A 371 -0.20 -21.00 -15.56
C LEU A 371 1.27 -21.18 -15.20
N THR A 372 1.83 -22.31 -15.62
CA THR A 372 3.26 -22.57 -15.58
C THR A 372 3.82 -22.42 -16.99
N THR A 373 4.72 -21.46 -17.20
CA THR A 373 5.38 -21.24 -18.51
C THR A 373 6.44 -22.30 -18.82
N ASP A 374 6.96 -22.31 -20.05
CA ASP A 374 8.13 -23.12 -20.45
C ASP A 374 9.43 -22.75 -19.74
N LYS A 375 9.53 -21.51 -19.24
CA LYS A 375 10.60 -21.04 -18.36
C LYS A 375 10.34 -21.32 -16.87
N GLY A 376 9.19 -21.93 -16.56
CA GLY A 376 8.82 -22.30 -15.20
C GLY A 376 8.35 -21.12 -14.35
N TYR A 377 7.81 -20.05 -14.93
CA TYR A 377 7.12 -19.04 -14.13
C TYR A 377 5.72 -19.56 -13.79
N GLN A 378 5.38 -19.57 -12.50
CA GLN A 378 4.01 -19.82 -12.04
C GLN A 378 3.33 -18.49 -11.82
N ILE A 379 2.30 -18.23 -12.63
CA ILE A 379 1.55 -16.99 -12.65
C ILE A 379 0.10 -17.32 -12.33
N PRO A 380 -0.35 -17.11 -11.08
CA PRO A 380 -1.76 -17.15 -10.75
C PRO A 380 -2.49 -15.99 -11.42
N LEU A 381 -3.65 -16.28 -11.97
CA LEU A 381 -4.52 -15.36 -12.68
C LEU A 381 -5.86 -15.25 -11.96
N LEU A 382 -6.23 -14.02 -11.62
CA LEU A 382 -7.47 -13.68 -10.94
C LEU A 382 -8.44 -13.08 -11.96
N PRO A 383 -9.70 -13.53 -12.01
CA PRO A 383 -10.69 -12.94 -12.92
C PRO A 383 -10.82 -11.42 -12.73
N ALA A 384 -10.98 -10.71 -13.85
CA ALA A 384 -11.16 -9.25 -13.85
C ALA A 384 -12.23 -8.82 -14.86
N ILE A 385 -12.72 -7.59 -14.72
CA ILE A 385 -13.54 -6.98 -15.77
C ILE A 385 -12.69 -6.88 -17.05
N ALA A 386 -13.24 -7.31 -18.18
CA ALA A 386 -12.48 -7.40 -19.43
C ALA A 386 -12.01 -6.06 -19.98
N ASN A 387 -12.80 -5.00 -19.76
CA ASN A 387 -12.44 -3.64 -20.10
C ASN A 387 -13.05 -2.64 -19.11
N PRO A 388 -12.38 -2.37 -17.97
CA PRO A 388 -12.90 -1.48 -16.93
C PRO A 388 -13.23 -0.09 -17.48
N ASP A 389 -12.37 0.50 -18.32
CA ASP A 389 -12.61 1.81 -18.92
C ASP A 389 -13.87 1.83 -19.81
N SER A 390 -14.08 0.80 -20.63
CA SER A 390 -15.29 0.73 -21.47
C SER A 390 -16.56 0.49 -20.66
N VAL A 391 -16.44 -0.13 -19.48
CA VAL A 391 -17.54 -0.29 -18.54
C VAL A 391 -17.79 1.04 -17.80
N GLN A 392 -16.75 1.77 -17.43
CA GLN A 392 -16.85 3.10 -16.83
C GLN A 392 -17.62 4.06 -17.76
N ASP A 393 -17.36 4.02 -19.06
CA ASP A 393 -18.04 4.86 -20.07
C ASP A 393 -19.57 4.66 -20.18
N ILE A 394 -20.08 3.51 -19.73
CA ILE A 394 -21.52 3.16 -19.80
C ILE A 394 -22.23 3.27 -18.45
N LEU A 395 -21.49 3.52 -17.37
CA LEU A 395 -22.04 3.76 -16.03
C LEU A 395 -22.44 5.24 -15.84
N PRO A 396 -23.23 5.57 -14.79
CA PRO A 396 -23.50 6.96 -14.44
C PRO A 396 -22.24 7.81 -14.26
N PRO A 397 -22.30 9.14 -14.50
CA PRO A 397 -21.11 10.00 -14.47
C PRO A 397 -20.32 10.05 -13.15
N ASP A 398 -20.96 9.76 -12.01
CA ASP A 398 -20.33 9.79 -10.68
C ASP A 398 -19.83 8.39 -10.24
N SER A 399 -19.89 7.40 -11.13
CA SER A 399 -19.42 6.04 -10.89
C SER A 399 -17.89 6.00 -10.91
N LYS A 400 -17.32 5.07 -10.16
CA LYS A 400 -15.89 4.74 -10.19
C LYS A 400 -15.71 3.24 -10.15
N ILE A 401 -14.72 2.74 -10.88
CA ILE A 401 -14.33 1.34 -10.88
C ILE A 401 -12.92 1.23 -10.30
N GLU A 402 -12.78 0.53 -9.19
CA GLU A 402 -11.48 0.29 -8.56
C GLU A 402 -11.22 -1.21 -8.52
N ILE A 403 -10.12 -1.66 -9.11
CA ILE A 403 -9.67 -3.05 -9.04
C ILE A 403 -8.47 -3.12 -8.09
N GLY A 404 -8.55 -4.00 -7.11
CA GLY A 404 -7.47 -4.26 -6.17
C GLY A 404 -6.55 -5.40 -6.62
N SER A 405 -5.41 -5.55 -5.94
CA SER A 405 -4.37 -6.56 -6.23
C SER A 405 -4.87 -8.01 -6.12
N GLY A 406 -5.91 -8.25 -5.34
CA GLY A 406 -6.58 -9.55 -5.20
C GLY A 406 -7.73 -9.78 -6.20
N GLY A 407 -7.89 -8.91 -7.20
CA GLY A 407 -8.94 -9.00 -8.22
C GLY A 407 -10.31 -8.51 -7.75
N GLN A 408 -10.42 -8.08 -6.49
CA GLN A 408 -11.62 -7.42 -5.98
C GLN A 408 -11.91 -6.17 -6.80
N THR A 409 -13.15 -6.03 -7.25
CA THR A 409 -13.62 -4.91 -8.04
C THR A 409 -14.69 -4.16 -7.26
N THR A 410 -14.46 -2.88 -7.03
CA THR A 410 -15.39 -1.94 -6.42
C THR A 410 -16.04 -1.08 -7.48
N ILE A 411 -17.37 -0.93 -7.44
CA ILE A 411 -18.15 0.00 -8.26
C ILE A 411 -18.90 0.94 -7.32
N SER A 412 -18.56 2.24 -7.32
CA SER A 412 -19.09 3.20 -6.33
C SER A 412 -20.54 3.62 -6.54
N ASP A 413 -20.97 3.74 -7.79
CA ASP A 413 -22.34 4.06 -8.18
C ASP A 413 -22.75 3.16 -9.35
N LEU A 414 -23.92 2.53 -9.25
CA LEU A 414 -24.51 1.70 -10.30
C LEU A 414 -25.74 2.37 -10.94
N GLY A 415 -26.16 3.53 -10.45
CA GLY A 415 -27.32 4.26 -10.95
C GLY A 415 -28.67 3.66 -10.56
N ASP A 416 -28.69 2.72 -9.62
CA ASP A 416 -29.90 2.06 -9.13
C ASP A 416 -30.41 2.61 -7.79
N GLY A 417 -29.76 3.67 -7.29
CA GLY A 417 -30.15 4.40 -6.08
C GLY A 417 -29.58 3.82 -4.78
N ARG A 418 -28.60 2.92 -4.85
CA ARG A 418 -27.82 2.49 -3.67
C ARG A 418 -26.88 3.60 -3.21
N ASP A 419 -26.78 3.81 -1.91
CA ASP A 419 -25.87 4.80 -1.31
C ASP A 419 -24.45 4.25 -1.08
N SER A 420 -24.22 2.96 -1.33
CA SER A 420 -22.97 2.26 -1.01
C SER A 420 -22.40 1.53 -2.20
N PRO A 421 -21.06 1.47 -2.33
CA PRO A 421 -20.39 0.75 -3.39
C PRO A 421 -20.73 -0.75 -3.38
N VAL A 422 -20.62 -1.36 -4.55
CA VAL A 422 -20.54 -2.83 -4.68
C VAL A 422 -19.09 -3.22 -4.78
N VAL A 423 -18.64 -4.09 -3.89
CA VAL A 423 -17.35 -4.77 -3.99
C VAL A 423 -17.64 -6.21 -4.39
N GLY A 424 -16.87 -6.83 -5.26
CA GLY A 424 -17.06 -8.22 -5.66
C GLY A 424 -15.90 -8.77 -6.47
N ILE A 425 -15.95 -10.06 -6.84
CA ILE A 425 -15.07 -10.63 -7.85
C ILE A 425 -15.87 -10.86 -9.13
N PRO A 426 -15.44 -10.32 -10.27
CA PRO A 426 -16.10 -10.59 -11.53
C PRO A 426 -15.84 -12.04 -11.94
N SER A 427 -16.86 -12.69 -12.49
CA SER A 427 -16.65 -13.94 -13.21
C SER A 427 -15.79 -13.68 -14.45
N PRO A 428 -15.11 -14.72 -14.99
CA PRO A 428 -14.74 -14.71 -16.41
C PRO A 428 -15.96 -14.41 -17.29
N LEU A 429 -15.76 -14.06 -18.56
CA LEU A 429 -16.87 -13.76 -19.47
C LEU A 429 -17.85 -14.95 -19.54
N THR A 430 -19.11 -14.70 -19.17
CA THR A 430 -20.13 -15.73 -18.94
C THR A 430 -21.02 -15.99 -20.15
N GLY A 431 -21.01 -15.10 -21.14
CA GLY A 431 -21.85 -15.21 -22.33
C GLY A 431 -22.05 -13.88 -23.04
N THR A 432 -23.18 -13.77 -23.73
CA THR A 432 -23.63 -12.56 -24.45
C THR A 432 -25.05 -12.21 -24.03
N SER A 433 -25.41 -10.93 -24.07
CA SER A 433 -26.75 -10.43 -23.72
C SER A 433 -27.31 -9.51 -24.80
N ASP A 434 -28.63 -9.54 -24.96
CA ASP A 434 -29.37 -8.62 -25.85
C ASP A 434 -29.73 -7.29 -25.14
N LYS A 435 -29.37 -7.14 -23.86
CA LYS A 435 -29.55 -5.88 -23.12
C LYS A 435 -28.65 -4.80 -23.71
N ASP A 436 -29.04 -3.54 -23.51
CA ASP A 436 -28.13 -2.42 -23.77
C ASP A 436 -26.90 -2.55 -22.84
N PRO A 437 -25.72 -2.05 -23.24
CA PRO A 437 -24.57 -2.01 -22.36
C PRO A 437 -24.90 -1.29 -21.05
N GLY A 438 -24.51 -1.89 -19.93
CA GLY A 438 -24.70 -1.32 -18.60
C GLY A 438 -24.50 -2.36 -17.51
N ALA A 439 -24.65 -1.93 -16.25
CA ALA A 439 -24.63 -2.82 -15.10
C ALA A 439 -26.05 -2.97 -14.54
N TYR A 440 -26.46 -4.21 -14.29
CA TYR A 440 -27.81 -4.55 -13.87
C TYR A 440 -27.77 -5.40 -12.61
N ALA A 441 -28.21 -4.81 -11.50
CA ALA A 441 -28.45 -5.56 -10.29
C ALA A 441 -29.69 -6.45 -10.44
N SER A 442 -29.58 -7.70 -10.01
CA SER A 442 -30.70 -8.62 -9.89
C SER A 442 -30.56 -9.50 -8.67
N GLY A 443 -31.68 -10.00 -8.13
CA GLY A 443 -31.69 -10.68 -6.84
C GLY A 443 -31.69 -9.70 -5.67
N SER A 444 -31.41 -10.22 -4.48
CA SER A 444 -31.28 -9.43 -3.24
C SER A 444 -30.53 -10.25 -2.19
N GLY A 445 -29.69 -9.60 -1.38
CA GLY A 445 -28.99 -10.26 -0.30
C GLY A 445 -28.06 -11.36 -0.82
N SER A 446 -28.36 -12.62 -0.51
CA SER A 446 -27.53 -13.77 -0.90
C SER A 446 -27.44 -14.07 -2.39
N ASP A 447 -28.50 -13.74 -3.09
CA ASP A 447 -28.67 -14.10 -4.49
C ASP A 447 -28.45 -12.87 -5.36
N GLU A 448 -27.95 -11.76 -4.77
CA GLU A 448 -27.63 -10.56 -5.52
C GLU A 448 -26.45 -10.83 -6.44
N ILE A 449 -26.65 -10.48 -7.71
CA ILE A 449 -25.61 -10.47 -8.72
C ILE A 449 -25.69 -9.15 -9.49
N ILE A 450 -24.54 -8.63 -9.88
CA ILE A 450 -24.46 -7.51 -10.82
C ILE A 450 -24.05 -8.08 -12.18
N GLU A 451 -24.99 -8.11 -13.12
CA GLU A 451 -24.69 -8.46 -14.51
C GLU A 451 -24.13 -7.23 -15.21
N ILE A 452 -22.87 -7.30 -15.62
CA ILE A 452 -22.19 -6.29 -16.43
C ILE A 452 -22.33 -6.71 -17.89
N VAL A 453 -22.96 -5.87 -18.69
CA VAL A 453 -23.07 -6.02 -20.15
C VAL A 453 -22.09 -5.05 -20.78
N ASN A 454 -21.02 -5.59 -21.36
CA ASN A 454 -19.97 -4.81 -22.01
C ASN A 454 -20.46 -4.17 -23.32
N GLN A 455 -19.71 -3.22 -23.86
CA GLN A 455 -20.04 -2.53 -25.12
C GLN A 455 -20.14 -3.47 -26.33
N ASP A 456 -19.42 -4.60 -26.30
CA ASP A 456 -19.46 -5.64 -27.33
C ASP A 456 -20.62 -6.64 -27.13
N GLY A 457 -21.43 -6.47 -26.08
CA GLY A 457 -22.55 -7.34 -25.73
C GLY A 457 -22.16 -8.59 -24.94
N THR A 458 -20.88 -8.79 -24.65
CA THR A 458 -20.45 -9.86 -23.73
C THR A 458 -20.86 -9.55 -22.30
N THR A 459 -21.01 -10.58 -21.47
CA THR A 459 -21.43 -10.42 -20.08
C THR A 459 -20.43 -10.96 -19.08
N GLN A 460 -20.35 -10.27 -17.94
CA GLN A 460 -19.71 -10.75 -16.73
C GLN A 460 -20.68 -10.63 -15.56
N VAL A 461 -20.51 -11.50 -14.57
CA VAL A 461 -21.26 -11.43 -13.33
C VAL A 461 -20.31 -11.04 -12.23
N LEU A 462 -20.55 -9.89 -11.62
CA LEU A 462 -19.89 -9.49 -10.39
C LEU A 462 -20.72 -10.00 -9.22
N THR A 463 -20.16 -10.94 -8.47
CA THR A 463 -20.79 -11.44 -7.24
C THR A 463 -20.32 -10.56 -6.07
N PRO A 464 -21.23 -9.84 -5.38
CA PRO A 464 -20.85 -8.99 -4.27
C PRO A 464 -20.12 -9.76 -3.17
N ALA A 465 -19.03 -9.17 -2.68
CA ALA A 465 -18.12 -9.62 -1.65
C ALA A 465 -18.43 -8.95 -0.29
N PHE A 466 -17.85 -9.49 0.78
CA PHE A 466 -17.90 -8.88 2.11
C PHE A 466 -17.39 -7.43 2.14
N LYS A 467 -18.00 -6.62 3.00
CA LYS A 467 -17.78 -5.17 3.06
C LYS A 467 -16.95 -4.69 4.26
N ASP A 468 -16.74 -5.53 5.29
CA ASP A 468 -16.05 -5.14 6.54
C ASP A 468 -15.45 -6.36 7.27
N GLN A 469 -14.18 -6.25 7.68
CA GLN A 469 -13.45 -7.26 8.47
C GLN A 469 -13.99 -7.40 9.91
N GLU A 470 -14.43 -6.32 10.55
CA GLU A 470 -14.97 -6.33 11.91
C GLU A 470 -16.36 -7.01 11.97
N GLU A 471 -17.12 -6.92 10.87
CA GLU A 471 -18.37 -7.67 10.69
C GLU A 471 -18.13 -9.18 10.54
N ILE A 472 -17.09 -9.56 9.78
CA ILE A 472 -16.62 -10.95 9.65
C ILE A 472 -16.29 -11.51 11.03
N GLU A 473 -15.42 -10.83 11.79
CA GLU A 473 -15.03 -11.25 13.14
C GLU A 473 -16.22 -11.38 14.11
N THR A 474 -17.20 -10.47 14.02
CA THR A 474 -18.39 -10.48 14.86
C THR A 474 -19.35 -11.64 14.53
N ALA A 475 -19.58 -11.89 13.23
CA ALA A 475 -20.40 -12.99 12.77
C ALA A 475 -19.80 -14.36 13.09
N ILE A 476 -18.47 -14.46 13.03
CA ILE A 476 -17.70 -15.67 13.36
C ILE A 476 -17.78 -15.97 14.86
N LYS A 477 -17.64 -14.97 15.72
CA LYS A 477 -17.80 -15.12 17.19
C LYS A 477 -19.19 -15.61 17.58
N ALA A 478 -20.22 -15.35 16.77
CA ALA A 478 -21.59 -15.80 17.02
C ALA A 478 -21.83 -17.30 16.74
N LEU A 479 -20.92 -17.99 16.03
CA LEU A 479 -21.03 -19.41 15.68
C LEU A 479 -20.29 -20.37 16.62
N SER A 480 -19.27 -19.90 17.34
CA SER A 480 -18.49 -20.74 18.26
C SER A 480 -19.06 -20.62 19.67
N ASP A 481 -19.67 -21.70 20.18
CA ASP A 481 -20.15 -21.77 21.57
C ASP A 481 -18.98 -21.60 22.58
N ASP A 482 -17.74 -21.89 22.17
CA ASP A 482 -16.54 -21.88 23.02
C ASP A 482 -15.62 -20.64 22.80
N GLY A 483 -15.92 -19.77 21.84
CA GLY A 483 -15.14 -18.55 21.56
C GLY A 483 -13.83 -18.75 20.80
N ASP A 484 -13.50 -19.98 20.39
CA ASP A 484 -12.27 -20.32 19.66
C ASP A 484 -12.44 -20.10 18.15
N ALA A 485 -12.55 -18.85 17.74
CA ALA A 485 -12.51 -18.49 16.34
C ALA A 485 -11.47 -17.40 16.05
N LYS A 486 -10.65 -17.64 15.02
CA LYS A 486 -9.47 -16.85 14.68
C LYS A 486 -9.52 -16.49 13.20
N LEU A 487 -9.59 -15.21 12.90
CA LEU A 487 -9.28 -14.68 11.57
C LEU A 487 -7.74 -14.60 11.44
N ASN A 488 -7.20 -15.22 10.41
CA ASN A 488 -5.79 -15.18 10.05
C ASN A 488 -5.52 -14.00 9.12
N THR A 489 -4.25 -13.61 9.02
CA THR A 489 -3.80 -12.53 8.12
C THR A 489 -3.98 -12.85 6.63
N ASP A 490 -4.21 -14.12 6.27
CA ASP A 490 -4.54 -14.57 4.90
C ASP A 490 -6.07 -14.63 4.65
N GLY A 491 -6.85 -13.85 5.41
CA GLY A 491 -8.32 -13.83 5.37
C GLY A 491 -9.00 -15.11 5.87
N SER A 492 -8.25 -16.19 6.14
CA SER A 492 -8.84 -17.46 6.55
C SER A 492 -9.36 -17.43 7.98
N VAL A 493 -10.43 -18.15 8.24
CA VAL A 493 -11.11 -18.21 9.53
C VAL A 493 -11.00 -19.62 10.08
N GLU A 494 -10.26 -19.80 11.15
CA GLU A 494 -10.30 -21.02 11.94
C GLU A 494 -11.46 -20.92 12.93
N LEU A 495 -12.33 -21.93 12.97
CA LEU A 495 -13.41 -21.99 13.97
C LEU A 495 -13.68 -23.43 14.41
N VAL A 496 -14.20 -23.60 15.63
CA VAL A 496 -14.70 -24.89 16.13
C VAL A 496 -16.22 -24.94 15.96
N TYR A 497 -16.72 -25.85 15.13
CA TYR A 497 -18.16 -26.05 14.91
C TYR A 497 -18.53 -27.52 15.05
N GLY A 498 -19.53 -27.83 15.87
CA GLY A 498 -19.94 -29.22 16.14
C GLY A 498 -18.83 -30.11 16.74
N GLY A 499 -17.83 -29.51 17.40
CA GLY A 499 -16.66 -30.21 17.96
C GLY A 499 -15.54 -30.52 16.96
N GLN A 500 -15.62 -29.99 15.73
CA GLN A 500 -14.57 -30.10 14.71
C GLN A 500 -13.93 -28.73 14.45
N GLN A 501 -12.61 -28.71 14.25
CA GLN A 501 -11.91 -27.52 13.79
C GLN A 501 -12.08 -27.41 12.27
N ILE A 502 -12.59 -26.28 11.80
CA ILE A 502 -12.86 -25.99 10.40
C ILE A 502 -12.10 -24.72 10.03
N THR A 503 -11.45 -24.70 8.87
CA THR A 503 -10.89 -23.48 8.29
C THR A 503 -11.78 -23.05 7.13
N LEU A 504 -12.33 -21.84 7.20
CA LEU A 504 -13.10 -21.22 6.13
C LEU A 504 -12.19 -20.20 5.44
N LYS A 505 -11.99 -20.32 4.13
CA LYS A 505 -11.24 -19.31 3.37
C LYS A 505 -12.20 -18.45 2.55
N PRO A 506 -12.17 -17.11 2.66
CA PRO A 506 -12.77 -16.24 1.66
C PRO A 506 -12.03 -16.45 0.33
N HIS A 507 -12.71 -16.15 -0.78
CA HIS A 507 -12.12 -16.29 -2.11
C HIS A 507 -11.06 -15.20 -2.44
N PHE A 508 -10.76 -14.29 -1.50
CA PHE A 508 -9.78 -13.21 -1.61
C PHE A 508 -9.35 -12.70 -0.22
N ASP A 509 -8.17 -12.06 -0.14
CA ASP A 509 -7.69 -11.36 1.06
C ASP A 509 -8.48 -10.06 1.27
N VAL A 510 -9.09 -9.90 2.45
CA VAL A 510 -9.80 -8.68 2.83
C VAL A 510 -8.79 -7.76 3.53
N GLU A 511 -8.10 -6.92 2.79
CA GLU A 511 -7.43 -5.77 3.39
C GLU A 511 -8.47 -4.67 3.65
N SER A 512 -8.45 -4.12 4.86
CA SER A 512 -9.45 -3.22 5.45
C SER A 512 -10.07 -2.21 4.48
N VAL A 513 -11.37 -2.34 4.21
CA VAL A 513 -12.20 -1.29 3.62
C VAL A 513 -13.11 -0.74 4.72
N SER A 514 -12.97 0.54 5.07
CA SER A 514 -13.78 1.20 6.09
C SER A 514 -14.99 1.87 5.45
N ILE A 515 -16.19 1.29 5.61
CA ILE A 515 -17.46 1.99 5.34
C ILE A 515 -18.43 1.65 6.47
N GLY A 516 -18.77 2.65 7.29
CA GLY A 516 -19.54 2.45 8.52
C GLY A 516 -21.00 2.04 8.28
N ILE A 517 -21.52 1.08 9.08
CA ILE A 517 -22.91 0.62 9.02
C ILE A 517 -23.50 0.30 10.42
N ASN A 518 -24.84 0.26 10.49
CA ASN A 518 -25.72 0.24 11.67
C ASN A 518 -26.60 -1.04 11.72
N ALA A 519 -26.04 -2.25 11.55
CA ALA A 519 -26.71 -3.54 11.78
C ALA A 519 -25.71 -4.68 12.07
N SER A 520 -26.17 -5.91 12.38
CA SER A 520 -25.30 -7.03 12.85
C SER A 520 -25.23 -8.19 11.84
N ALA A 521 -24.01 -8.60 11.47
CA ALA A 521 -23.68 -9.71 10.55
C ALA A 521 -23.75 -11.11 11.22
N GLY A 522 -23.78 -12.21 10.44
CA GLY A 522 -23.85 -13.59 10.94
C GLY A 522 -23.42 -14.67 9.91
N ILE A 523 -22.99 -15.86 10.35
CA ILE A 523 -22.69 -17.01 9.46
C ILE A 523 -23.77 -18.09 9.62
N SER A 524 -24.16 -18.73 8.52
CA SER A 524 -25.17 -19.80 8.44
C SER A 524 -24.65 -21.01 7.67
N GLN A 525 -25.28 -22.17 7.90
CA GLN A 525 -25.04 -23.39 7.13
C GLN A 525 -26.32 -23.81 6.42
N GLU A 526 -26.24 -24.01 5.11
CA GLU A 526 -27.35 -24.48 4.29
C GLU A 526 -26.83 -25.55 3.32
N ASP A 527 -27.51 -26.70 3.27
CA ASP A 527 -27.19 -27.82 2.37
C ASP A 527 -25.71 -28.28 2.38
N GLY A 528 -25.05 -28.17 3.54
CA GLY A 528 -23.65 -28.59 3.73
C GLY A 528 -22.60 -27.57 3.30
N LYS A 529 -23.01 -26.39 2.84
CA LYS A 529 -22.14 -25.25 2.53
C LYS A 529 -22.21 -24.20 3.63
N PHE A 530 -21.12 -23.48 3.84
CA PHE A 530 -21.06 -22.38 4.80
C PHE A 530 -21.29 -21.07 4.08
N PHE A 531 -21.98 -20.16 4.75
CA PHE A 531 -22.32 -18.87 4.19
C PHE A 531 -22.16 -17.79 5.24
N PHE A 532 -21.42 -16.72 4.95
CA PHE A 532 -21.50 -15.50 5.76
C PHE A 532 -22.60 -14.61 5.21
N THR A 533 -23.31 -13.92 6.10
CA THR A 533 -24.32 -12.90 5.82
C THR A 533 -23.87 -11.59 6.47
N ASP A 534 -23.63 -10.56 5.66
CA ASP A 534 -23.20 -9.24 6.14
C ASP A 534 -24.34 -8.48 6.85
N SER A 535 -24.03 -7.32 7.45
CA SER A 535 -25.03 -6.49 8.14
C SER A 535 -26.13 -5.93 7.22
N SER A 536 -25.90 -5.97 5.90
CA SER A 536 -26.84 -5.59 4.84
C SER A 536 -27.69 -6.78 4.34
N GLY A 537 -27.44 -7.99 4.82
CA GLY A 537 -28.13 -9.22 4.40
C GLY A 537 -27.54 -9.91 3.17
N ASN A 538 -26.36 -9.47 2.68
CA ASN A 538 -25.66 -10.09 1.55
C ASN A 538 -24.97 -11.36 1.99
N LYS A 539 -25.04 -12.42 1.18
CA LYS A 539 -24.52 -13.74 1.56
C LYS A 539 -23.46 -14.22 0.59
N GLN A 540 -22.35 -14.70 1.11
CA GLN A 540 -21.26 -15.27 0.32
C GLN A 540 -21.00 -16.71 0.76
N GLU A 541 -20.83 -17.61 -0.21
CA GLU A 541 -20.40 -18.98 0.05
C GLU A 541 -18.93 -18.99 0.51
N LEU A 542 -18.66 -19.71 1.59
CA LEU A 542 -17.33 -19.91 2.15
C LEU A 542 -16.83 -21.30 1.78
N SER A 543 -15.60 -21.37 1.28
CA SER A 543 -14.95 -22.64 0.99
C SER A 543 -14.45 -23.30 2.28
N VAL A 544 -14.84 -24.57 2.48
CA VAL A 544 -14.35 -25.39 3.60
C VAL A 544 -13.02 -26.02 3.21
N VAL A 545 -11.96 -25.64 3.90
CA VAL A 545 -10.68 -26.34 3.83
C VAL A 545 -10.66 -27.35 4.97
N ALA A 546 -10.78 -28.64 4.64
CA ALA A 546 -10.84 -29.70 5.64
C ALA A 546 -9.54 -29.75 6.46
N GLY A 547 -9.62 -29.36 7.73
CA GLY A 547 -8.63 -29.70 8.75
C GLY A 547 -8.79 -31.16 9.16
N GLY A 548 -7.68 -31.89 9.23
CA GLY A 548 -7.64 -33.31 9.63
C GLY A 548 -7.98 -33.54 11.09
#